data_AF-A0A0S8B3P1-F1
#
_entry.id   AF-A0A0S8B3P1-F1
#
_cell.length_a   1.000
_cell.length_b   1.000
_cell.length_c   1.000
_cell.angle_alpha   90.00
_cell.angle_beta   90.00
_cell.angle_gamma   90.00
#
_symmetry.space_group_name_H-M   'P 1'
#
loop_
_entity.id
_entity.type
_entity.pdbx_description
1 polymer ?
#
loop_
_entity_poly.entity_id
_entity_poly.type
_entity_poly.pdbx_seq_one_letter_code
_entity_poly.pdbx_strand_id
1 'polypeptide(L)'
;MERVSSLRLPIMALVLLALILAIWAGLIRMGWVVPIIRPTLPAIHGPLMIGGFLGTLIALERAVALQRSWTYAVPLVGGLGAVALILGLSVGPWLITLCSLGLVAIIGVILRRHFAFYTVTMAMGAVVWLIGNGLWLAGRALPMAVPWWVAFLILTIAGERLELSRIIRLTSYSYALFTVVLLLILGGLLISLVDYVAGVRLVNLGFFALAL
;
A
#
# COMPACT_ATOMS: atom_id res chain seq x y z
N MET A 1 9.92 -17.26 -21.27
CA MET A 1 10.36 -16.15 -20.39
C MET A 1 10.12 -14.77 -21.01
N GLU A 2 10.29 -14.58 -22.33
CA GLU A 2 10.13 -13.26 -23.00
C GLU A 2 8.75 -12.60 -22.83
N ARG A 3 7.63 -13.33 -22.89
CA ARG A 3 6.28 -12.73 -22.69
C ARG A 3 6.06 -12.10 -21.31
N VAL A 4 6.80 -12.56 -20.29
CA VAL A 4 6.68 -12.07 -18.92
C VAL A 4 7.53 -10.80 -18.72
N SER A 5 8.55 -10.56 -19.56
CA SER A 5 9.28 -9.29 -19.53
C SER A 5 8.51 -8.18 -20.26
N SER A 6 7.81 -8.49 -21.35
CA SER A 6 7.07 -7.49 -22.14
C SER A 6 5.87 -6.87 -21.38
N LEU A 7 5.22 -7.60 -20.48
CA LEU A 7 4.12 -7.08 -19.66
C LEU A 7 4.57 -6.10 -18.56
N ARG A 8 5.85 -6.08 -18.20
CA ARG A 8 6.37 -5.23 -17.11
C ARG A 8 6.42 -3.76 -17.52
N LEU A 9 6.89 -3.49 -18.74
CA LEU A 9 7.03 -2.14 -19.28
C LEU A 9 5.72 -1.34 -19.32
N PRO A 10 4.60 -1.87 -19.86
CA PRO A 10 3.35 -1.12 -19.86
C PRO A 10 2.82 -0.89 -18.44
N ILE A 11 2.92 -1.88 -17.54
CA ILE A 11 2.49 -1.70 -16.14
C ILE A 11 3.35 -0.63 -15.45
N MET A 12 4.66 -0.64 -15.67
CA MET A 12 5.57 0.38 -15.13
C MET A 12 5.23 1.78 -15.67
N ALA A 13 4.85 1.90 -16.94
CA ALA A 13 4.38 3.17 -17.50
C ALA A 13 3.10 3.67 -16.80
N LEU A 14 2.15 2.78 -16.48
CA LEU A 14 0.94 3.15 -15.72
C LEU A 14 1.29 3.61 -14.30
N VAL A 15 2.21 2.91 -13.64
CA VAL A 15 2.71 3.26 -12.29
C VAL A 15 3.40 4.64 -12.30
N LEU A 16 4.24 4.92 -13.31
CA LEU A 16 4.89 6.22 -13.46
C LEU A 16 3.90 7.34 -13.77
N LEU A 17 2.89 7.08 -14.60
CA LEU A 17 1.81 8.04 -14.86
C LEU A 17 1.06 8.39 -13.56
N ALA A 18 0.73 7.38 -12.74
CA ALA A 18 0.11 7.58 -11.44
C ALA A 18 0.99 8.42 -10.50
N LEU A 19 2.29 8.14 -10.44
CA LEU A 19 3.25 8.91 -9.64
C LEU A 19 3.27 10.39 -10.05
N ILE A 20 3.45 10.67 -11.34
CA ILE A 20 3.55 12.04 -11.86
C ILE A 20 2.28 12.83 -11.51
N LEU A 21 1.11 12.25 -11.74
CA LEU A 21 -0.16 12.92 -11.47
C LEU A 21 -0.48 13.00 -9.97
N ALA A 22 -0.02 12.05 -9.16
CA ALA A 22 -0.13 12.12 -7.71
C ALA A 22 0.77 13.22 -7.12
N ILE A 23 1.99 13.40 -7.64
CA ILE A 23 2.88 14.51 -7.30
C ILE A 23 2.23 15.84 -7.71
N TRP A 24 1.69 15.92 -8.93
CA TRP A 24 0.99 17.12 -9.41
C TRP A 24 -0.20 17.49 -8.52
N ALA A 25 -1.01 16.51 -8.15
CA ALA A 25 -2.10 16.66 -7.19
C ALA A 25 -1.59 17.16 -5.82
N GLY A 26 -0.45 16.63 -5.38
CA GLY A 26 0.21 17.03 -4.13
C GLY A 26 0.68 18.48 -4.14
N LEU A 27 1.28 18.95 -5.23
CA LEU A 27 1.68 20.35 -5.41
C LEU A 27 0.49 21.29 -5.24
N ILE A 28 -0.64 20.99 -5.89
CA ILE A 28 -1.87 21.77 -5.77
C ILE A 28 -2.35 21.78 -4.30
N ARG A 29 -2.33 20.63 -3.61
CA ARG A 29 -2.71 20.54 -2.19
C ARG A 29 -1.81 21.34 -1.26
N MET A 30 -0.52 21.49 -1.60
CA MET A 30 0.43 22.32 -0.86
C MET A 30 0.26 23.83 -1.13
N GLY A 31 -0.71 24.22 -1.96
CA GLY A 31 -0.99 25.63 -2.29
C GLY A 31 -0.12 26.19 -3.42
N TRP A 32 0.64 25.33 -4.12
CA TRP A 32 1.41 25.78 -5.28
C TRP A 32 0.48 26.10 -6.45
N VAL A 33 0.76 27.20 -7.14
CA VAL A 33 0.00 27.65 -8.31
C VAL A 33 0.52 26.92 -9.55
N VAL A 34 -0.04 25.74 -9.83
CA VAL A 34 0.22 24.96 -11.04
C VAL A 34 -1.07 24.76 -11.83
N PRO A 35 -1.01 24.53 -13.16
CA PRO A 35 -2.21 24.28 -13.97
C PRO A 35 -3.11 23.18 -13.41
N ILE A 36 -4.41 23.47 -13.29
CA ILE A 36 -5.41 22.49 -12.86
C ILE A 36 -5.77 21.62 -14.05
N ILE A 37 -5.19 20.42 -14.12
CA ILE A 37 -5.48 19.43 -15.17
C ILE A 37 -6.94 18.98 -15.07
N ARG A 38 -7.42 18.71 -13.85
CA ARG A 38 -8.81 18.39 -13.52
C ARG A 38 -9.16 18.87 -12.11
N PRO A 39 -10.37 19.40 -11.87
CA PRO A 39 -10.78 19.88 -10.54
C PRO A 39 -10.74 18.80 -9.44
N THR A 40 -11.00 17.54 -9.79
CA THR A 40 -11.05 16.41 -8.85
C THR A 40 -9.68 15.83 -8.52
N LEU A 41 -8.63 16.18 -9.28
CA LEU A 41 -7.30 15.60 -9.16
C LEU A 41 -6.67 15.78 -7.76
N PRO A 42 -6.74 16.97 -7.10
CA PRO A 42 -6.20 17.15 -5.75
C PRO A 42 -6.92 16.32 -4.67
N ALA A 43 -8.19 15.97 -4.88
CA ALA A 43 -8.96 15.14 -3.96
C ALA A 43 -8.51 13.66 -3.99
N ILE A 44 -8.01 13.20 -5.14
CA ILE A 44 -7.56 11.81 -5.34
C ILE A 44 -6.05 11.62 -5.13
N HIS A 45 -5.32 12.60 -4.61
CA HIS A 45 -3.88 12.49 -4.32
C HIS A 45 -3.55 11.22 -3.51
N GLY A 46 -4.22 11.00 -2.36
CA GLY A 46 -3.97 9.84 -1.50
C GLY A 46 -4.24 8.50 -2.21
N PRO A 47 -5.45 8.30 -2.77
CA PRO A 47 -5.76 7.11 -3.56
C PRO A 47 -4.80 6.86 -4.73
N LEU A 48 -4.38 7.92 -5.44
CA LEU A 48 -3.49 7.80 -6.58
C LEU A 48 -2.04 7.50 -6.15
N MET A 49 -1.55 8.14 -5.09
CA MET A 49 -0.20 7.92 -4.55
C MET A 49 -0.06 6.52 -3.94
N ILE A 50 -0.99 6.13 -3.07
CA ILE A 50 -0.86 4.87 -2.33
C ILE A 50 -1.44 3.71 -3.13
N GLY A 51 -2.63 3.87 -3.70
CA GLY A 51 -3.28 2.83 -4.48
C GLY A 51 -2.69 2.71 -5.88
N GLY A 52 -2.71 3.80 -6.63
CA GLY A 52 -2.32 3.82 -8.04
C GLY A 52 -0.82 3.61 -8.26
N PHE A 53 0.03 4.24 -7.45
CA PHE A 53 1.48 4.15 -7.55
C PHE A 53 2.07 3.09 -6.61
N LEU A 54 2.19 3.36 -5.31
CA LEU A 54 3.00 2.54 -4.38
C LEU A 54 2.50 1.10 -4.26
N GLY A 55 1.21 0.88 -4.00
CA GLY A 55 0.62 -0.45 -3.87
C GLY A 55 0.69 -1.26 -5.17
N THR A 56 0.47 -0.62 -6.31
CA THR A 56 0.64 -1.24 -7.63
C THR A 56 2.10 -1.60 -7.91
N LEU A 57 3.05 -0.74 -7.55
CA LEU A 57 4.48 -1.01 -7.71
C LEU A 57 4.92 -2.18 -6.82
N ILE A 58 4.53 -2.20 -5.55
CA ILE A 58 4.80 -3.32 -4.62
C ILE A 58 4.22 -4.62 -5.20
N ALA A 59 2.98 -4.60 -5.73
CA ALA A 59 2.40 -5.76 -6.38
C ALA A 59 3.17 -6.21 -7.62
N LEU A 60 3.71 -5.28 -8.42
CA LEU A 60 4.55 -5.58 -9.58
C LEU A 60 5.87 -6.24 -9.15
N GLU A 61 6.53 -5.71 -8.12
CA GLU A 61 7.76 -6.29 -7.57
C GLU A 61 7.52 -7.71 -7.07
N ARG A 62 6.44 -7.95 -6.32
CA ARG A 62 6.12 -9.29 -5.82
C ARG A 62 5.72 -10.24 -6.95
N ALA A 63 5.04 -9.75 -7.99
CA ALA A 63 4.76 -10.52 -9.20
C ALA A 63 6.05 -10.91 -9.94
N VAL A 64 7.02 -10.00 -10.03
CA VAL A 64 8.36 -10.28 -10.56
C VAL A 64 9.11 -11.26 -9.67
N ALA A 65 9.01 -11.18 -8.34
CA ALA A 65 9.66 -12.17 -7.47
C ALA A 65 9.10 -13.59 -7.67
N LEU A 66 7.77 -13.73 -7.86
CA LEU A 66 7.13 -15.05 -8.03
C LEU A 66 7.25 -15.64 -9.45
N GLN A 67 7.48 -14.81 -10.48
CA GLN A 67 7.59 -15.25 -11.89
C GLN A 67 6.41 -16.13 -12.36
N ARG A 68 5.18 -15.86 -11.90
CA ARG A 68 3.97 -16.58 -12.34
C ARG A 68 3.10 -15.67 -13.21
N SER A 69 2.52 -16.20 -14.28
CA SER A 69 1.74 -15.37 -15.23
C SER A 69 0.56 -14.65 -14.58
N TRP A 70 -0.18 -15.32 -13.69
CA TRP A 70 -1.34 -14.73 -13.03
C TRP A 70 -1.01 -13.54 -12.13
N THR A 71 0.19 -13.50 -11.55
CA THR A 71 0.57 -12.44 -10.58
C THR A 71 0.69 -11.08 -11.25
N TYR A 72 0.94 -11.03 -12.57
CA TYR A 72 1.00 -9.79 -13.34
C TYR A 72 -0.37 -9.16 -13.61
N ALA A 73 -1.46 -9.94 -13.51
CA ALA A 73 -2.81 -9.39 -13.62
C ALA A 73 -3.13 -8.44 -12.45
N VAL A 74 -2.56 -8.69 -11.26
CA VAL A 74 -2.77 -7.87 -10.05
C VAL A 74 -2.29 -6.42 -10.24
N PRO A 75 -1.00 -6.14 -10.53
CA PRO A 75 -0.55 -4.77 -10.76
C PRO A 75 -1.09 -4.18 -12.05
N LEU A 76 -1.45 -4.98 -13.06
CA LEU A 76 -2.17 -4.48 -14.23
C LEU A 76 -3.54 -3.89 -13.83
N VAL A 77 -4.31 -4.61 -13.01
CA VAL A 77 -5.57 -4.13 -12.44
C VAL A 77 -5.36 -2.85 -11.62
N GLY A 78 -4.29 -2.78 -10.81
CA GLY A 78 -3.92 -1.57 -10.07
C GLY A 78 -3.64 -0.37 -10.97
N GLY A 79 -2.84 -0.55 -12.02
CA GLY A 79 -2.53 0.49 -13.01
C GLY A 79 -3.77 0.95 -13.79
N LEU A 80 -4.64 0.03 -14.20
CA LEU A 80 -5.93 0.37 -14.83
C LEU A 80 -6.86 1.11 -13.85
N GLY A 81 -6.84 0.74 -12.57
CA GLY A 81 -7.53 1.46 -11.50
C GLY A 81 -7.03 2.89 -11.36
N ALA A 82 -5.73 3.12 -11.42
CA ALA A 82 -5.14 4.46 -11.41
C ALA A 82 -5.63 5.31 -12.58
N VAL A 83 -5.61 4.76 -13.80
CA VAL A 83 -6.13 5.44 -15.00
C VAL A 83 -7.62 5.75 -14.83
N ALA A 84 -8.42 4.81 -14.35
CA ALA A 84 -9.84 5.02 -14.09
C ALA A 84 -10.07 6.16 -13.09
N LEU A 85 -9.26 6.25 -12.01
CA LEU A 85 -9.33 7.37 -11.05
C LEU A 85 -8.98 8.72 -11.71
N ILE A 86 -7.90 8.77 -12.49
CA ILE A 86 -7.50 9.98 -13.23
C ILE A 86 -8.63 10.41 -14.18
N LEU A 87 -9.26 9.45 -14.84
CA LEU A 87 -10.37 9.67 -15.77
C LEU A 87 -11.70 10.00 -15.07
N GLY A 88 -11.79 9.87 -13.74
CA GLY A 88 -13.01 10.14 -12.96
C GLY A 88 -14.06 9.04 -13.07
N LEU A 89 -13.65 7.82 -13.44
CA LEU A 89 -14.55 6.68 -13.59
C LEU A 89 -14.83 6.03 -12.23
N SER A 90 -16.09 5.69 -11.98
CA SER A 90 -16.55 5.06 -10.73
C SER A 90 -15.95 3.66 -10.47
N VAL A 91 -15.40 3.02 -11.50
CA VAL A 91 -14.74 1.71 -11.40
C VAL A 91 -13.35 1.79 -10.74
N GLY A 92 -12.73 2.98 -10.68
CA GLY A 92 -11.35 3.15 -10.19
C GLY A 92 -11.13 2.61 -8.78
N PRO A 93 -11.93 3.01 -7.77
CA PRO A 93 -11.81 2.50 -6.41
C PRO A 93 -11.95 0.97 -6.30
N TRP A 94 -12.83 0.37 -7.12
CA TRP A 94 -13.03 -1.08 -7.16
C TRP A 94 -11.79 -1.80 -7.68
N LEU A 95 -11.20 -1.30 -8.77
CA LEU A 95 -9.98 -1.87 -9.35
C LEU A 95 -8.78 -1.76 -8.39
N ILE A 96 -8.62 -0.62 -7.70
CA ILE A 96 -7.57 -0.47 -6.66
C ILE A 96 -7.79 -1.45 -5.51
N THR A 97 -9.03 -1.64 -5.07
CA THR A 97 -9.35 -2.62 -4.01
C THR A 97 -9.06 -4.05 -4.48
N LEU A 98 -9.42 -4.39 -5.72
CA LEU A 98 -9.12 -5.69 -6.32
C LEU A 98 -7.60 -5.93 -6.43
N CYS A 99 -6.82 -4.89 -6.75
CA CYS A 99 -5.36 -4.94 -6.71
C CYS A 99 -4.85 -5.28 -5.30
N SER A 100 -5.38 -4.63 -4.25
CA SER A 100 -4.99 -4.95 -2.87
C SER A 100 -5.36 -6.38 -2.44
N LEU A 101 -6.52 -6.89 -2.86
CA LEU A 101 -6.89 -8.29 -2.66
C LEU A 101 -5.91 -9.23 -3.39
N GLY A 102 -5.54 -8.88 -4.62
CA GLY A 102 -4.55 -9.62 -5.39
C GLY A 102 -3.17 -9.60 -4.72
N LEU A 103 -2.75 -8.49 -4.12
CA LEU A 103 -1.50 -8.42 -3.35
C LEU A 103 -1.55 -9.34 -2.12
N VAL A 104 -2.67 -9.37 -1.39
CA VAL A 104 -2.87 -10.32 -0.29
C VAL A 104 -2.73 -11.76 -0.79
N ALA A 105 -3.30 -12.10 -1.94
CA ALA A 105 -3.15 -13.43 -2.54
C ALA A 105 -1.70 -13.75 -2.92
N ILE A 106 -0.99 -12.81 -3.55
CA ILE A 106 0.43 -12.94 -3.92
C ILE A 106 1.29 -13.18 -2.67
N ILE A 107 1.14 -12.35 -1.63
CA ILE A 107 1.91 -12.52 -0.39
C ILE A 107 1.49 -13.79 0.34
N GLY A 108 0.21 -14.20 0.28
CA GLY A 108 -0.24 -15.49 0.81
C GLY A 108 0.46 -16.68 0.15
N VAL A 109 0.73 -16.62 -1.16
CA VAL A 109 1.55 -17.64 -1.84
C VAL A 109 3.00 -17.60 -1.36
N ILE A 110 3.58 -16.41 -1.15
CA ILE A 110 4.95 -16.25 -0.62
C ILE A 110 5.03 -16.83 0.80
N LEU A 111 4.08 -16.49 1.66
CA LEU A 111 4.02 -16.91 3.06
C LEU A 111 3.89 -18.44 3.19
N ARG A 112 3.13 -19.09 2.30
CA ARG A 112 3.05 -20.56 2.25
C ARG A 112 4.35 -21.23 1.83
N ARG A 113 5.20 -20.56 1.04
CA ARG A 113 6.50 -21.10 0.60
C ARG A 113 7.59 -20.86 1.62
N HIS A 114 7.61 -19.69 2.24
CA HIS A 114 8.59 -19.28 3.23
C HIS A 114 7.89 -18.54 4.36
N PHE A 115 7.53 -19.28 5.41
CA PHE A 115 6.96 -18.70 6.60
C PHE A 115 8.07 -18.09 7.46
N ALA A 116 8.20 -16.77 7.42
CA ALA A 116 9.15 -16.03 8.22
C ALA A 116 8.51 -14.76 8.80
N PHE A 117 9.05 -14.26 9.91
CA PHE A 117 8.49 -13.11 10.60
C PHE A 117 8.32 -11.87 9.70
N TYR A 118 9.32 -11.58 8.85
CA TYR A 118 9.24 -10.49 7.87
C TYR A 118 8.13 -10.69 6.80
N THR A 119 7.92 -11.92 6.33
CA THR A 119 6.83 -12.22 5.39
C THR A 119 5.45 -12.10 6.03
N VAL A 120 5.33 -12.42 7.33
CA VAL A 120 4.10 -12.20 8.10
C VAL A 120 3.82 -10.72 8.23
N THR A 121 4.83 -9.90 8.55
CA THR A 121 4.73 -8.43 8.59
C THR A 121 4.23 -7.84 7.28
N MET A 122 4.82 -8.23 6.14
CA MET A 122 4.35 -7.80 4.82
C MET A 122 2.92 -8.26 4.51
N ALA A 123 2.55 -9.49 4.92
CA ALA A 123 1.19 -10.00 4.75
C ALA A 123 0.16 -9.17 5.53
N MET A 124 0.47 -8.81 6.78
CA MET A 124 -0.36 -7.91 7.58
C MET A 124 -0.47 -6.54 6.91
N GLY A 125 0.62 -6.00 6.36
CA GLY A 125 0.60 -4.77 5.58
C GLY A 125 -0.41 -4.83 4.43
N ALA A 126 -0.37 -5.88 3.61
CA ALA A 126 -1.31 -6.04 2.50
C ALA A 126 -2.77 -6.18 2.95
N VAL A 127 -3.03 -6.87 4.06
CA VAL A 127 -4.38 -6.96 4.64
C VAL A 127 -4.85 -5.60 5.14
N VAL A 128 -4.00 -4.85 5.83
CA VAL A 128 -4.27 -3.48 6.27
C VAL A 128 -4.58 -2.57 5.09
N TRP A 129 -3.87 -2.70 3.97
CA TRP A 129 -4.18 -1.96 2.75
C TRP A 129 -5.57 -2.30 2.20
N LEU A 130 -5.91 -3.60 2.13
CA LEU A 130 -7.20 -4.07 1.67
C LEU A 130 -8.34 -3.53 2.55
N ILE A 131 -8.18 -3.52 3.87
CA ILE A 131 -9.16 -2.94 4.80
C ILE A 131 -9.30 -1.44 4.55
N GLY A 132 -8.19 -0.71 4.43
CA GLY A 132 -8.21 0.73 4.11
C GLY A 132 -8.94 1.05 2.82
N ASN A 133 -8.72 0.25 1.77
CA ASN A 133 -9.46 0.35 0.51
C ASN A 133 -10.95 -0.02 0.66
N GLY A 134 -11.27 -1.02 1.48
CA GLY A 134 -12.64 -1.38 1.82
C GLY A 134 -13.40 -0.27 2.55
N LEU A 135 -12.76 0.42 3.49
CA LEU A 135 -13.33 1.60 4.14
C LEU A 135 -13.63 2.71 3.14
N TRP A 136 -12.70 2.96 2.21
CA TRP A 136 -12.89 3.95 1.15
C TRP A 136 -14.04 3.57 0.21
N LEU A 137 -14.14 2.30 -0.22
CA LEU A 137 -15.25 1.80 -1.03
C LEU A 137 -16.60 1.87 -0.32
N ALA A 138 -16.63 1.69 1.00
CA ALA A 138 -17.82 1.84 1.82
C ALA A 138 -18.30 3.30 1.97
N GLY A 139 -17.67 4.25 1.26
CA GLY A 139 -18.02 5.66 1.30
C GLY A 139 -17.57 6.37 2.58
N ARG A 140 -16.70 5.76 3.39
CA ARG A 140 -16.11 6.44 4.55
C ARG A 140 -15.23 7.59 4.08
N ALA A 141 -15.10 8.62 4.92
CA ALA A 141 -14.28 9.78 4.61
C ALA A 141 -12.81 9.36 4.39
N LEU A 142 -12.14 9.93 3.37
CA LEU A 142 -10.74 9.61 3.07
C LEU A 142 -9.80 9.68 4.30
N PRO A 143 -9.91 10.67 5.21
CA PRO A 143 -9.08 10.69 6.41
C PRO A 143 -9.14 9.42 7.25
N MET A 144 -10.26 8.67 7.24
CA MET A 144 -10.36 7.39 7.95
C MET A 144 -9.56 6.27 7.28
N ALA A 145 -9.36 6.32 5.96
CA ALA A 145 -8.59 5.32 5.21
C ALA A 145 -7.08 5.60 5.21
N VAL A 146 -6.68 6.87 5.35
CA VAL A 146 -5.27 7.29 5.30
C VAL A 146 -4.37 6.57 6.31
N PRO A 147 -4.73 6.43 7.61
CA PRO A 147 -3.89 5.70 8.58
C PRO A 147 -3.63 4.26 8.16
N TRP A 148 -4.63 3.58 7.59
CA TRP A 148 -4.51 2.22 7.08
C TRP A 148 -3.56 2.16 5.88
N TRP A 149 -3.71 3.07 4.93
CA TRP A 149 -2.82 3.15 3.78
C TRP A 149 -1.36 3.46 4.15
N VAL A 150 -1.13 4.34 5.12
CA VAL A 150 0.21 4.64 5.63
C VAL A 150 0.78 3.44 6.39
N ALA A 151 0.00 2.80 7.25
CA ALA A 151 0.41 1.60 7.97
C ALA A 151 0.78 0.45 7.03
N PHE A 152 0.05 0.26 5.92
CA PHE A 152 0.43 -0.70 4.87
C PHE A 152 1.86 -0.47 4.38
N LEU A 153 2.20 0.76 4.00
CA LEU A 153 3.53 1.10 3.48
C LEU A 153 4.60 0.87 4.55
N ILE A 154 4.36 1.35 5.77
CA ILE A 154 5.31 1.23 6.88
C ILE A 154 5.54 -0.23 7.25
N LEU A 155 4.50 -1.05 7.33
CA LEU A 155 4.61 -2.49 7.60
C LEU A 155 5.34 -3.23 6.49
N THR A 156 5.11 -2.84 5.24
CA THR A 156 5.82 -3.44 4.10
C THR A 156 7.31 -3.10 4.15
N ILE A 157 7.66 -1.82 4.33
CA ILE A 157 9.05 -1.37 4.46
C ILE A 157 9.73 -2.01 5.68
N ALA A 158 9.03 -2.11 6.81
CA ALA A 158 9.56 -2.74 8.01
C ALA A 158 9.80 -4.24 7.80
N GLY A 159 8.88 -4.92 7.11
CA GLY A 159 9.06 -6.32 6.69
C GLY A 159 10.29 -6.47 5.79
N GLU A 160 10.45 -5.65 4.76
CA GLU A 160 11.62 -5.69 3.88
C GLU A 160 12.93 -5.40 4.62
N ARG A 161 12.94 -4.44 5.55
CA ARG A 161 14.09 -4.18 6.41
C ARG A 161 14.44 -5.38 7.29
N LEU A 162 13.44 -6.04 7.88
CA LEU A 162 13.66 -7.26 8.66
C LEU A 162 14.20 -8.42 7.80
N GLU A 163 13.78 -8.51 6.54
CA GLU A 163 14.31 -9.49 5.59
C GLU A 163 15.80 -9.26 5.33
N LEU A 164 16.22 -8.01 5.12
CA LEU A 164 17.62 -7.62 4.94
C LEU A 164 18.45 -7.82 6.23
N SER A 165 17.87 -7.48 7.37
CA SER A 165 18.52 -7.64 8.67
C SER A 165 18.75 -9.10 9.05
N ARG A 166 18.21 -10.11 8.35
CA ARG A 166 18.52 -11.53 8.66
C ARG A 166 20.02 -11.85 8.65
N ILE A 167 20.80 -11.08 7.91
CA ILE A 167 22.26 -11.23 7.80
C ILE A 167 22.93 -10.83 9.12
N ILE A 168 22.31 -9.92 9.87
CA ILE A 168 22.72 -9.45 11.19
C ILE A 168 21.81 -10.16 12.21
N ARG A 169 22.31 -11.20 12.90
CA ARG A 169 21.49 -11.99 13.84
C ARG A 169 20.76 -11.10 14.86
N LEU A 170 19.46 -10.87 14.65
CA LEU A 170 18.61 -10.11 15.57
C LEU A 170 18.37 -10.91 16.86
N THR A 171 18.33 -10.21 17.99
CA THR A 171 18.05 -10.81 19.29
C THR A 171 16.56 -11.10 19.46
N SER A 172 16.20 -12.06 20.31
CA SER A 172 14.79 -12.34 20.65
C SER A 172 14.08 -11.13 21.26
N TYR A 173 14.82 -10.27 21.96
CA TYR A 173 14.28 -9.02 22.51
C TYR A 173 13.84 -8.05 21.40
N SER A 174 14.61 -7.92 20.32
CA SER A 174 14.26 -7.10 19.17
C SER A 174 12.96 -7.58 18.50
N TYR A 175 12.78 -8.89 18.36
CA TYR A 175 11.54 -9.46 17.83
C TYR A 175 10.33 -9.21 18.75
N ALA A 176 10.51 -9.32 20.06
CA ALA A 176 9.46 -9.03 21.03
C ALA A 176 9.05 -7.55 20.98
N LEU A 177 10.01 -6.63 20.99
CA LEU A 177 9.75 -5.20 20.89
C LEU A 177 9.04 -4.84 19.59
N PHE A 178 9.51 -5.38 18.46
CA PHE A 178 8.85 -5.19 17.18
C PHE A 178 7.40 -5.69 17.20
N THR A 179 7.14 -6.85 17.81
CA THR A 179 5.80 -7.40 17.94
C THR A 179 4.89 -6.48 18.76
N VAL A 180 5.39 -5.91 19.85
CA VAL A 180 4.64 -4.94 20.67
C VAL A 180 4.30 -3.69 19.86
N VAL A 181 5.26 -3.13 19.13
CA VAL A 181 5.05 -1.95 18.27
C VAL A 181 4.03 -2.24 17.17
N LEU A 182 4.12 -3.41 16.54
CA LEU A 182 3.16 -3.87 15.55
C LEU A 182 1.75 -3.96 16.12
N LEU A 183 1.58 -4.57 17.29
CA LEU A 183 0.28 -4.66 17.97
C LEU A 183 -0.26 -3.28 18.35
N LEU A 184 0.60 -2.34 18.73
CA LEU A 184 0.21 -0.95 19.02
C LEU A 184 -0.35 -0.27 17.76
N ILE A 185 0.33 -0.42 16.61
CA ILE A 185 -0.14 0.12 15.33
C ILE A 185 -1.48 -0.50 14.94
N LEU A 186 -1.60 -1.82 14.95
CA LEU A 186 -2.82 -2.52 14.57
C LEU A 186 -3.99 -2.22 15.50
N GLY A 187 -3.73 -2.16 16.82
CA GLY A 187 -4.71 -1.75 17.82
C GLY A 187 -5.17 -0.30 17.61
N GLY A 188 -4.24 0.61 17.34
CA GLY A 188 -4.56 2.00 16.99
C GLY A 188 -5.42 2.14 15.74
N LEU A 189 -5.16 1.34 14.70
CA LEU A 189 -6.00 1.29 13.49
C LEU A 189 -7.42 0.84 13.81
N LEU A 190 -7.60 -0.21 14.62
CA LEU A 190 -8.92 -0.68 15.03
C LEU A 190 -9.65 0.37 15.87
N ILE A 191 -8.98 1.00 16.82
CA ILE A 191 -9.54 2.08 17.65
C ILE A 191 -9.95 3.27 16.77
N SER A 192 -9.20 3.58 15.70
CA SER A 192 -9.50 4.69 14.78
C SER A 192 -10.84 4.56 14.06
N LEU A 193 -11.44 3.35 14.04
CA LEU A 193 -12.77 3.11 13.49
C LEU A 193 -13.89 3.63 14.39
N VAL A 194 -13.65 3.75 15.69
CA VAL A 194 -14.62 4.19 16.71
C VAL A 194 -14.26 5.57 17.25
N ASP A 195 -13.00 5.75 17.64
CA ASP A 195 -12.42 7.04 18.05
C ASP A 195 -11.21 7.36 17.18
N TYR A 196 -11.46 8.19 16.16
CA TYR A 196 -10.45 8.57 15.18
C TYR A 196 -9.23 9.24 15.81
N VAL A 197 -9.42 10.15 16.78
CA VAL A 197 -8.31 10.93 17.35
C VAL A 197 -7.45 10.05 18.23
N ALA A 198 -8.06 9.26 19.12
CA ALA A 198 -7.31 8.34 19.97
C ALA A 198 -6.58 7.28 19.16
N GLY A 199 -7.25 6.68 18.17
CA GLY A 199 -6.68 5.65 17.31
C GLY A 199 -5.47 6.16 16.51
N VAL A 200 -5.59 7.32 15.84
CA VAL A 200 -4.48 7.90 15.06
C VAL A 200 -3.30 8.28 15.95
N ARG A 201 -3.52 8.78 17.17
CA ARG A 201 -2.44 9.04 18.14
C ARG A 201 -1.68 7.77 18.47
N LEU A 202 -2.38 6.66 18.73
CA LEU A 202 -1.75 5.35 19.00
C LEU A 202 -0.97 4.83 17.79
N VAL A 203 -1.53 4.95 16.58
CA VAL A 203 -0.83 4.58 15.32
C VAL A 203 0.47 5.38 15.18
N ASN A 204 0.43 6.69 15.39
CA ASN A 204 1.60 7.57 15.28
C ASN A 204 2.65 7.27 16.35
N LEU A 205 2.25 6.94 17.58
CA LEU A 205 3.17 6.46 18.62
C LEU A 205 3.86 5.17 18.19
N GLY A 206 3.12 4.25 17.57
CA GLY A 206 3.68 3.03 16.99
C GLY A 206 4.67 3.31 15.86
N PHE A 207 4.36 4.24 14.95
CA PHE A 207 5.30 4.65 13.90
C PHE A 207 6.57 5.28 14.46
N PHE A 208 6.45 6.11 15.50
CA PHE A 208 7.60 6.69 16.18
C PHE A 208 8.45 5.61 16.85
N ALA A 209 7.83 4.68 17.58
CA ALA A 209 8.53 3.58 18.24
C ALA A 209 9.23 2.64 17.24
N LEU A 210 8.70 2.47 16.04
CA LEU A 210 9.31 1.68 14.97
C LEU A 210 10.58 2.34 14.39
N ALA A 211 10.71 3.66 14.52
CA ALA A 211 11.85 4.42 14.01
C ALA A 211 13.05 4.46 14.97
N LEU A 212 12.85 4.06 16.23
CA LEU A 212 13.88 3.96 17.27
C LEU A 212 14.54 2.58 17.26
#